data_AF-A0A8S0RGC7-F1
#
_entry.id   AF-A0A8S0RGC7-F1
#
_cell.length_a   1.000
_cell.length_b   1.000
_cell.length_c   1.000
_cell.angle_alpha   90.00
_cell.angle_beta   90.00
_cell.angle_gamma   90.00
#
_symmetry.space_group_name_H-M   'P 1'
#
loop_
_entity.id
_entity.type
_entity.pdbx_description
1 polymer ?
#
loop_
_entity_poly.entity_id
_entity_poly.type
_entity_poly.pdbx_seq_one_letter_code
_entity_poly.pdbx_strand_id
1 'polypeptide(L)'
;MKPMTMEQVLSDCDSEDEVDDDVADLEDRRMLDDFVDVMKDEKQMMHLWNSFVRKQRVLADGHIPWACEAFSKLHGQDLVQTPALLWCWRLFMIKLWNHGLLDARSMNNCNVILEKFQSQDMDQ
;
A
#
# COMPACT_ATOMS: atom_id res chain seq x y z
N MET A 1 -28.60 21.91 2.29
CA MET A 1 -27.57 22.89 1.89
C MET A 1 -27.26 23.78 3.07
N LYS A 2 -26.03 23.73 3.60
CA LYS A 2 -25.54 24.76 4.54
C LYS A 2 -25.00 25.92 3.70
N PRO A 3 -25.27 27.19 4.08
CA PRO A 3 -24.71 28.33 3.36
C PRO A 3 -23.20 28.38 3.57
N MET A 4 -22.45 28.53 2.47
CA MET A 4 -21.00 28.76 2.51
C MET A 4 -20.71 30.14 3.10
N THR A 5 -19.72 30.22 4.00
CA THR A 5 -19.31 31.47 4.65
C THR A 5 -18.30 32.21 3.76
N MET A 6 -18.34 33.55 3.75
CA MET A 6 -17.51 34.37 2.85
C MET A 6 -15.99 34.15 3.00
N GLU A 7 -15.52 33.66 4.15
CA GLU A 7 -14.12 33.26 4.34
C GLU A 7 -13.74 32.01 3.54
N GLN A 8 -14.65 31.06 3.33
CA GLN A 8 -14.39 29.86 2.54
C GLN A 8 -14.36 30.16 1.04
N VAL A 9 -15.02 31.24 0.59
CA VAL A 9 -15.02 31.70 -0.81
C VAL A 9 -13.72 32.44 -1.17
N LEU A 10 -13.03 33.00 -0.17
CA LEU A 10 -11.77 33.74 -0.35
C LEU A 10 -10.53 32.85 -0.20
N SER A 11 -10.70 31.65 0.35
CA SER A 11 -9.67 30.61 0.34
C SER A 11 -9.76 29.92 -1.02
N ASP A 12 -8.82 30.19 -1.93
CA ASP A 12 -8.60 29.49 -3.22
C ASP A 12 -8.24 27.99 -3.04
N CYS A 13 -8.66 27.37 -1.94
CA CYS A 13 -8.49 25.95 -1.65
C CYS A 13 -9.73 25.20 -2.12
N ASP A 14 -9.79 24.95 -3.43
CA ASP A 14 -10.81 24.08 -4.02
C ASP A 14 -10.50 22.62 -3.63
N SER A 15 -11.12 22.14 -2.55
CA SER A 15 -11.07 20.74 -2.13
C SER A 15 -11.87 19.79 -3.04
N GLU A 16 -12.33 20.26 -4.20
CA GLU A 16 -13.19 19.52 -5.13
C GLU A 16 -12.40 18.56 -6.04
N ASP A 17 -11.08 18.73 -6.14
CA ASP A 17 -10.17 17.84 -6.90
C ASP A 17 -9.48 16.78 -6.01
N GLU A 18 -9.78 16.74 -4.71
CA GLU A 18 -9.30 15.68 -3.83
C GLU A 18 -10.09 14.38 -4.11
N VAL A 19 -9.45 13.43 -4.79
CA VAL A 19 -9.99 12.08 -4.99
C VAL A 19 -10.29 11.47 -3.61
N ASP A 20 -11.54 11.10 -3.37
CA ASP A 20 -11.96 10.42 -2.14
C ASP A 20 -11.26 9.04 -2.07
N ASP A 21 -10.20 8.95 -1.27
CA ASP A 21 -9.39 7.75 -1.10
C ASP A 21 -10.23 6.54 -0.64
N ASP A 22 -11.30 6.76 0.13
CA ASP A 22 -12.17 5.69 0.63
C ASP A 22 -13.06 5.14 -0.50
N VAL A 23 -13.52 6.02 -1.39
CA VAL A 23 -14.24 5.61 -2.62
C VAL A 23 -13.29 4.85 -3.55
N ALA A 24 -12.07 5.34 -3.75
CA ALA A 24 -11.07 4.69 -4.59
C ALA A 24 -10.67 3.30 -4.04
N ASP A 25 -10.55 3.16 -2.72
CA ASP A 25 -10.30 1.86 -2.08
C ASP A 25 -11.48 0.89 -2.29
N LEU A 26 -12.72 1.35 -2.17
CA LEU A 26 -13.89 0.52 -2.41
C LEU A 26 -13.99 0.04 -3.87
N GLU A 27 -13.72 0.93 -4.82
CA GLU A 27 -13.75 0.63 -6.25
C GLU A 27 -12.63 -0.34 -6.64
N ASP A 28 -11.42 -0.14 -6.14
CA ASP A 28 -10.28 -1.04 -6.33
C ASP A 28 -10.58 -2.45 -5.83
N ARG A 29 -11.16 -2.57 -4.64
CA ARG A 29 -11.54 -3.87 -4.08
C ARG A 29 -12.60 -4.58 -4.92
N ARG A 30 -13.62 -3.84 -5.39
CA ARG A 30 -14.66 -4.39 -6.28
C ARG A 30 -14.08 -4.85 -7.62
N MET A 31 -13.21 -4.05 -8.21
CA MET A 31 -12.54 -4.40 -9.46
C MET A 31 -11.68 -5.66 -9.29
N LEU A 32 -10.92 -5.77 -8.20
CA LEU A 32 -10.12 -6.96 -7.93
C LEU A 32 -10.96 -8.22 -7.75
N ASP A 33 -12.17 -8.10 -7.19
CA ASP A 33 -13.08 -9.23 -7.01
C ASP A 33 -13.51 -9.87 -8.35
N ASP A 34 -13.55 -9.12 -9.45
CA ASP A 34 -13.93 -9.63 -10.77
C ASP A 34 -12.87 -10.57 -11.42
N PHE A 35 -11.62 -10.58 -10.92
CA PHE A 35 -10.57 -11.47 -11.43
C PHE A 35 -10.68 -12.90 -10.85
N VAL A 36 -11.38 -13.79 -11.54
CA VAL A 36 -11.68 -15.16 -11.06
C VAL A 36 -10.43 -16.06 -10.97
N ASP A 37 -9.37 -15.71 -11.69
CA ASP A 37 -8.10 -16.44 -11.76
C ASP A 37 -7.05 -16.00 -10.72
N VAL A 38 -7.33 -14.96 -9.93
CA VAL A 38 -6.42 -14.44 -8.90
C VAL A 38 -6.86 -14.93 -7.52
N MET A 39 -5.91 -15.44 -6.73
CA MET A 39 -6.22 -15.94 -5.39
C MET A 39 -6.63 -14.80 -4.46
N LYS A 40 -7.47 -15.10 -3.46
CA LYS A 40 -7.99 -14.10 -2.51
C LYS A 40 -6.86 -13.32 -1.81
N ASP A 41 -5.80 -14.01 -1.38
CA ASP A 41 -4.67 -13.39 -0.68
C ASP A 41 -3.84 -12.49 -1.62
N GLU A 42 -3.74 -12.86 -2.90
CA GLU A 42 -3.10 -12.03 -3.92
C GLU A 42 -3.90 -10.75 -4.17
N LYS A 43 -5.24 -10.84 -4.28
CA LYS A 43 -6.11 -9.67 -4.38
C LYS A 43 -5.97 -8.76 -3.17
N GLN A 44 -5.94 -9.32 -1.97
CA GLN A 44 -5.75 -8.54 -0.75
C GLN A 44 -4.40 -7.82 -0.75
N MET A 45 -3.32 -8.49 -1.15
CA MET A 45 -2.01 -7.86 -1.29
C MET A 45 -2.01 -6.73 -2.32
N MET A 46 -2.60 -6.96 -3.49
CA MET A 46 -2.74 -5.95 -4.54
C MET A 46 -3.53 -4.74 -4.04
N HIS A 47 -4.64 -4.96 -3.36
CA HIS A 47 -5.48 -3.90 -2.80
C HIS A 47 -4.71 -3.03 -1.80
N LEU A 48 -4.00 -3.65 -0.84
CA LEU A 48 -3.20 -2.92 0.14
C LEU A 48 -2.11 -2.08 -0.55
N TRP A 49 -1.41 -2.66 -1.53
CA TRP A 49 -0.38 -1.94 -2.27
C TRP A 49 -0.95 -0.78 -3.10
N ASN A 50 -2.07 -0.99 -3.81
CA ASN A 50 -2.72 0.03 -4.62
C ASN A 50 -3.21 1.20 -3.76
N SER A 51 -3.84 0.90 -2.62
CA SER A 51 -4.25 1.89 -1.64
C SER A 51 -3.05 2.70 -1.13
N PHE A 52 -1.96 2.01 -0.77
CA PHE A 52 -0.73 2.66 -0.30
C PHE A 52 -0.11 3.59 -1.36
N VAL A 53 0.02 3.12 -2.60
CA VAL A 53 0.59 3.90 -3.71
C VAL A 53 -0.22 5.16 -3.98
N ARG A 54 -1.56 5.07 -3.94
CA ARG A 54 -2.44 6.24 -4.08
C ARG A 54 -2.25 7.22 -2.92
N LYS A 55 -2.42 6.75 -1.68
CA LYS A 55 -2.36 7.57 -0.45
C LYS A 55 -1.00 8.24 -0.25
N GLN A 56 0.09 7.59 -0.62
CA GLN A 56 1.45 8.13 -0.51
C GLN A 56 1.93 8.83 -1.79
N ARG A 57 1.09 8.91 -2.83
CA ARG A 57 1.38 9.55 -4.13
C ARG A 57 2.71 9.05 -4.72
N VAL A 58 2.86 7.74 -4.80
CA VAL A 58 4.06 7.10 -5.37
C VAL A 58 3.98 7.21 -6.90
N LEU A 59 4.52 8.30 -7.45
CA LEU A 59 4.39 8.65 -8.88
C LEU A 59 5.59 8.25 -9.75
N ALA A 60 6.73 7.89 -9.15
CA ALA A 60 7.98 7.64 -9.88
C ALA A 60 8.61 6.31 -9.46
N ASP A 61 9.21 5.61 -10.43
CA ASP A 61 9.93 4.34 -10.20
C ASP A 61 11.04 4.48 -9.15
N GLY A 62 11.70 5.64 -9.10
CA GLY A 62 12.71 5.94 -8.09
C GLY A 62 12.18 5.98 -6.64
N HIS A 63 10.87 6.07 -6.45
CA HIS A 63 10.24 6.00 -5.13
C HIS A 63 9.93 4.57 -4.68
N ILE A 64 9.95 3.58 -5.57
CA ILE A 64 9.58 2.19 -5.26
C ILE A 64 10.42 1.59 -4.11
N PRO A 65 11.76 1.79 -4.04
CA PRO A 65 12.54 1.29 -2.92
C PRO A 65 12.08 1.83 -1.56
N TRP A 66 11.83 3.14 -1.49
CA TRP A 66 11.29 3.79 -0.29
C TRP A 66 9.88 3.30 0.02
N ALA A 67 9.02 3.19 -0.99
CA ALA A 67 7.65 2.74 -0.87
C ALA A 67 7.57 1.32 -0.31
N CYS A 68 8.45 0.40 -0.72
CA CYS A 68 8.51 -0.96 -0.17
C CYS A 68 8.86 -0.98 1.32
N GLU A 69 9.83 -0.15 1.75
CA GLU A 69 10.18 -0.04 3.16
C GLU A 69 9.05 0.57 3.99
N ALA A 70 8.43 1.63 3.48
CA ALA A 70 7.32 2.30 4.14
C ALA A 70 6.07 1.40 4.22
N PHE A 71 5.75 0.67 3.16
CA PHE A 71 4.69 -0.33 3.13
C PHE A 71 4.93 -1.44 4.16
N SER A 72 6.16 -1.98 4.22
CA SER A 72 6.53 -3.02 5.18
C SER A 72 6.43 -2.54 6.64
N LYS A 73 6.66 -1.24 6.89
CA LYS A 73 6.46 -0.64 8.22
C LYS A 73 4.99 -0.44 8.56
N LEU A 74 4.19 -0.01 7.58
CA LEU A 74 2.76 0.28 7.79
C LEU A 74 1.94 -1.00 8.00
N HIS A 75 2.17 -2.02 7.17
CA HIS A 75 1.40 -3.28 7.17
C HIS A 75 2.17 -4.44 7.80
N GLY A 76 3.28 -4.17 8.50
CA GLY A 76 4.17 -5.21 9.03
C GLY A 76 3.45 -6.21 9.94
N GLN A 77 2.56 -5.72 10.82
CA GLN A 77 1.77 -6.56 11.71
C GLN A 77 0.77 -7.45 10.94
N ASP A 78 0.00 -6.87 10.02
CA ASP A 78 -0.98 -7.61 9.18
C ASP A 78 -0.30 -8.71 8.36
N LEU A 79 0.88 -8.39 7.81
CA LEU A 79 1.70 -9.32 7.03
C LEU A 79 2.17 -10.49 7.90
N VAL A 80 2.70 -10.22 9.09
CA VAL A 80 3.23 -11.26 9.98
C VAL A 80 2.12 -12.18 10.51
N GLN A 81 0.94 -11.62 10.81
CA GLN A 81 -0.21 -12.40 11.30
C GLN A 81 -0.85 -13.27 10.20
N THR A 82 -0.62 -12.95 8.92
CA THR A 82 -1.22 -13.66 7.78
C THR A 82 -0.13 -14.25 6.87
N PRO A 83 0.32 -15.50 7.08
CA PRO A 83 1.43 -16.10 6.35
C PRO A 83 1.28 -16.09 4.82
N ALA A 84 0.05 -16.27 4.31
CA ALA A 84 -0.23 -16.23 2.87
C ALA A 84 -0.04 -14.83 2.27
N LEU A 85 -0.41 -13.78 3.02
CA LEU A 85 -0.23 -12.39 2.62
C LEU A 85 1.26 -12.00 2.63
N LEU A 86 2.01 -12.42 3.65
CA LEU A 86 3.46 -12.26 3.70
C LEU A 86 4.16 -12.94 2.51
N TRP A 87 3.69 -14.13 2.12
CA TRP A 87 4.22 -14.81 0.94
C TRP A 87 3.92 -14.03 -0.35
N CYS A 88 2.71 -13.51 -0.52
CA CYS A 88 2.34 -12.65 -1.64
C CYS A 88 3.22 -11.39 -1.69
N TRP A 89 3.49 -10.77 -0.54
CA TRP A 89 4.39 -9.61 -0.44
C TRP A 89 5.81 -9.94 -0.89
N ARG A 90 6.36 -11.08 -0.45
CA ARG A 90 7.70 -11.54 -0.88
C ARG A 90 7.77 -11.79 -2.38
N LEU A 91 6.76 -12.46 -2.95
CA LEU A 91 6.67 -12.66 -4.40
C LEU A 91 6.59 -11.33 -5.15
N PHE A 92 5.85 -10.36 -4.62
CA PHE A 92 5.75 -9.04 -5.19
C PHE A 92 7.09 -8.29 -5.17
N MET A 93 7.83 -8.32 -4.05
CA MET A 93 9.19 -7.75 -3.99
C MET A 93 10.14 -8.41 -5.00
N ILE A 94 10.05 -9.73 -5.22
CA ILE A 94 10.82 -10.43 -6.26
C ILE A 94 10.40 -9.96 -7.66
N LYS A 95 9.11 -9.73 -7.90
CA LYS A 95 8.65 -9.14 -9.17
C LYS A 95 9.26 -7.76 -9.39
N LEU A 96 9.24 -6.87 -8.38
CA LEU A 96 9.85 -5.54 -8.47
C LEU A 96 11.36 -5.60 -8.73
N TRP A 97 12.06 -6.53 -8.08
CA TRP A 97 13.46 -6.81 -8.34
C TRP A 97 13.74 -7.13 -9.81
N ASN A 98 12.98 -8.09 -10.36
CA ASN A 98 13.18 -8.57 -11.73
C ASN A 98 12.94 -7.48 -12.77
N HIS A 99 12.14 -6.46 -12.45
CA HIS A 99 11.89 -5.29 -13.31
C HIS A 99 12.87 -4.13 -13.06
N GLY A 100 13.84 -4.28 -12.15
CA GLY A 100 14.82 -3.25 -11.81
C GLY A 100 14.27 -2.11 -10.96
N LEU A 101 13.08 -2.26 -10.37
CA LEU A 101 12.43 -1.26 -9.53
C LEU A 101 12.85 -1.34 -8.06
N LEU A 102 13.46 -2.46 -7.64
CA LEU A 102 13.90 -2.70 -6.27
C LEU A 102 15.33 -3.27 -6.27
N ASP A 103 16.18 -2.76 -5.38
CA ASP A 103 17.59 -3.18 -5.22
C ASP A 103 17.82 -4.02 -3.94
N ALA A 104 19.03 -4.65 -3.82
CA ALA A 104 19.27 -5.74 -2.86
C ALA A 104 19.22 -5.24 -1.43
N ARG A 105 19.68 -4.00 -1.27
CA ARG A 105 19.67 -3.34 0.02
C ARG A 105 18.24 -3.10 0.45
N SER A 106 17.41 -2.56 -0.44
CA SER A 106 16.01 -2.25 -0.13
C SER A 106 15.19 -3.51 0.15
N MET A 107 15.37 -4.58 -0.63
CA MET A 107 14.74 -5.88 -0.35
C MET A 107 15.18 -6.45 1.01
N ASN A 108 16.46 -6.38 1.35
CA ASN A 108 16.96 -6.81 2.65
C ASN A 108 16.37 -5.96 3.79
N ASN A 109 16.30 -4.64 3.62
CA ASN A 109 15.72 -3.73 4.60
C ASN A 109 14.26 -4.08 4.89
N CYS A 110 13.45 -4.36 3.87
CA CYS A 110 12.07 -4.83 4.04
C CYS A 110 12.00 -6.11 4.88
N ASN A 111 12.87 -7.09 4.61
CA ASN A 111 12.89 -8.34 5.39
C ASN A 111 13.30 -8.09 6.85
N VAL A 112 14.31 -7.27 7.11
CA VAL A 112 14.73 -6.89 8.47
C VAL A 112 13.59 -6.16 9.21
N ILE A 113 12.80 -5.33 8.53
CA ILE A 113 11.62 -4.69 9.11
C ILE A 113 10.61 -5.77 9.54
N LEU A 114 10.31 -6.72 8.66
CA LEU A 114 9.34 -7.79 8.93
C LEU A 114 9.81 -8.75 10.04
N GLU A 115 11.10 -9.06 10.12
CA GLU A 115 11.68 -9.86 11.21
C GLU A 115 11.50 -9.22 12.59
N LYS A 116 11.54 -7.87 12.66
CA LYS A 116 11.26 -7.15 13.91
C LYS A 116 9.82 -7.35 14.36
N PHE A 117 8.86 -7.31 13.43
CA PHE A 117 7.45 -7.59 13.75
C PHE A 117 7.24 -9.06 14.14
N GLN A 118 7.93 -10.01 13.48
CA GLN A 118 7.88 -11.43 13.86
C GLN A 118 8.42 -11.67 15.27
N SER A 119 9.54 -11.02 15.62
CA SER A 119 10.13 -11.17 16.95
C SER A 119 9.21 -10.63 18.05
N GLN A 120 8.52 -9.51 17.77
CA GLN A 120 7.57 -8.90 18.70
C GLN A 120 6.30 -9.73 18.90
N ASP A 121 5.80 -10.39 17.86
CA ASP A 121 4.61 -11.27 17.94
C ASP A 121 4.89 -12.53 18.78
N MET A 122 6.14 -13.03 18.75
CA MET A 122 6.57 -14.19 19.55
C MET A 122 6.79 -13.88 21.04
N ASP A 123 6.97 -12.62 21.40
CA ASP A 123 7.15 -12.15 22.79
C ASP A 123 5.82 -11.84 23.51
N GLN A 124 4.68 -12.08 22.85
CA GLN A 124 3.33 -11.73 23.30
C GLN A 124 2.47 -12.96 23.64
#